data_AF-A0A2S9G4T6-F1
#
_entry.id   AF-A0A2S9G4T6-F1
#
_cell.length_a   1.000
_cell.length_b   1.000
_cell.length_c   1.000
_cell.angle_alpha   90.00
_cell.angle_beta   90.00
_cell.angle_gamma   90.00
#
_symmetry.space_group_name_H-M   'P 1'
#
loop_
_entity.id
_entity.type
_entity.pdbx_description
1 polymer ?
#
loop_
_entity_poly.entity_id
_entity_poly.type
_entity_poly.pdbx_seq_one_letter_code
_entity_poly.pdbx_strand_id
1 'polypeptide(L)'
;ADEDFSLRRYGALVQSFSAVRNTSSGALCLAHIAAGWADATFNFGTNPWDVAAGSYLVKLAGGRYRAYADGHEQPERGDFLAPD
;
A
#
# COMPACT_ATOMS: atom_id res chain seq x y z
N ALA A 1 -13.52 -3.06 14.71
CA ALA A 1 -13.66 -3.70 13.38
C ALA A 1 -14.51 -4.94 13.56
N ASP A 2 -15.43 -5.21 12.64
CA ASP A 2 -16.18 -6.47 12.62
C ASP A 2 -15.26 -7.59 12.11
N GLU A 3 -15.09 -8.64 12.91
CA GLU A 3 -14.20 -9.77 12.60
C GLU A 3 -14.64 -10.49 11.33
N ASP A 4 -15.95 -10.71 11.20
CA ASP A 4 -16.56 -11.35 10.04
C ASP A 4 -16.30 -10.54 8.76
N PHE A 5 -16.42 -9.22 8.84
CA PHE A 5 -16.10 -8.33 7.73
C PHE A 5 -14.64 -8.47 7.30
N SER A 6 -13.72 -8.51 8.27
CA SER A 6 -12.27 -8.56 8.02
C SER A 6 -11.85 -9.88 7.37
N LEU A 7 -12.36 -11.00 7.89
CA LEU A 7 -12.09 -12.34 7.35
C LEU A 7 -12.65 -12.51 5.93
N ARG A 8 -13.87 -12.03 5.67
CA ARG A 8 -14.47 -12.07 4.33
C ARG A 8 -13.64 -11.28 3.30
N ARG A 9 -13.17 -10.08 3.68
CA ARG A 9 -12.34 -9.26 2.79
C ARG A 9 -10.98 -9.89 2.53
N TYR A 10 -10.34 -10.47 3.55
CA TYR A 10 -9.08 -11.18 3.37
C TYR A 10 -9.24 -12.42 2.48
N GLY A 11 -10.31 -13.20 2.68
CA GLY A 11 -10.63 -14.35 1.83
C GLY A 11 -10.77 -13.98 0.34
N ALA A 12 -11.42 -12.85 0.05
CA ALA A 12 -11.54 -12.34 -1.31
C ALA A 12 -10.19 -12.01 -1.96
N LEU A 13 -9.23 -11.46 -1.20
CA LEU A 13 -7.87 -11.19 -1.68
C LEU A 13 -7.12 -12.48 -2.01
N VAL A 14 -7.16 -13.46 -1.10
CA VAL A 14 -6.47 -14.76 -1.31
C VAL A 14 -7.04 -15.51 -2.52
N GLN A 15 -8.33 -15.36 -2.80
CA GLN A 15 -8.96 -15.96 -3.99
C GLN A 15 -8.66 -15.20 -5.29
N SER A 16 -8.37 -13.90 -5.22
CA SER A 16 -8.19 -13.04 -6.40
C SER A 16 -6.74 -12.93 -6.88
N PHE A 17 -5.77 -13.13 -5.98
CA PHE A 17 -4.34 -12.98 -6.26
C PHE A 17 -3.60 -14.31 -6.14
N SER A 18 -2.57 -14.53 -6.98
CA SER A 18 -1.77 -15.76 -6.93
C SER A 18 -1.01 -15.94 -5.61
N ALA A 19 -0.64 -14.85 -4.95
CA ALA A 19 -0.03 -14.87 -3.63
C ALA A 19 -0.36 -13.59 -2.86
N VAL A 20 -0.74 -13.73 -1.59
CA VAL A 20 -0.93 -12.63 -0.65
C VAL A 20 0.15 -12.75 0.44
N ARG A 21 0.90 -11.68 0.70
CA ARG A 21 2.00 -11.64 1.67
C ARG A 21 1.80 -10.49 2.65
N ASN A 22 2.22 -10.69 3.90
CA ASN A 22 2.30 -9.64 4.91
C ASN A 22 3.76 -9.56 5.40
N THR A 23 4.47 -8.50 5.01
CA THR A 23 5.91 -8.32 5.31
C THR A 23 6.16 -7.49 6.57
N SER A 24 5.10 -7.02 7.24
CA SER A 24 5.17 -6.11 8.40
C SER A 24 5.90 -4.77 8.17
N SER A 25 6.32 -4.43 6.94
CA SER A 25 7.01 -3.18 6.61
C SER A 25 6.49 -2.58 5.30
N GLY A 26 5.86 -1.41 5.40
CA GLY A 26 5.33 -0.67 4.24
C GLY A 26 6.44 -0.18 3.29
N ALA A 27 7.56 0.30 3.83
CA ALA A 27 8.71 0.71 3.02
C ALA A 27 9.25 -0.44 2.16
N LEU A 28 9.40 -1.63 2.75
CA LEU A 28 9.86 -2.82 2.03
C LEU A 28 8.83 -3.29 0.99
N CYS A 29 7.53 -3.19 1.29
CA CYS A 29 6.48 -3.44 0.29
C CYS A 29 6.61 -2.52 -0.93
N LEU A 30 6.81 -1.21 -0.72
CA LEU A 30 6.97 -0.26 -1.82
C LEU A 30 8.22 -0.55 -2.65
N ALA A 31 9.32 -0.96 -2.02
CA ALA A 31 10.53 -1.39 -2.72
C ALA A 31 10.26 -2.64 -3.60
N HIS A 32 9.48 -3.61 -3.11
CA HIS A 32 9.06 -4.78 -3.90
C HIS A 32 8.23 -4.40 -5.13
N ILE A 33 7.33 -3.42 -5.01
CA ILE A 33 6.56 -2.90 -6.16
C ILE A 33 7.51 -2.24 -7.16
N ALA A 34 8.40 -1.37 -6.70
CA ALA A 34 9.35 -0.68 -7.59
C ALA A 34 10.30 -1.65 -8.30
N ALA A 35 10.67 -2.76 -7.66
CA ALA A 35 11.48 -3.83 -8.25
C ALA A 35 10.71 -4.78 -9.18
N GLY A 36 9.37 -4.67 -9.24
CA GLY A 36 8.50 -5.56 -10.03
C GLY A 36 8.34 -6.96 -9.44
N TRP A 37 8.61 -7.16 -8.13
CA TRP A 37 8.46 -8.47 -7.46
C TRP A 37 7.05 -8.71 -6.94
N ALA A 38 6.23 -7.66 -6.86
CA ALA A 38 4.83 -7.71 -6.49
C ALA A 38 4.03 -6.66 -7.28
N ASP A 39 2.75 -6.92 -7.49
CA ASP A 39 1.88 -6.07 -8.31
C ASP A 39 1.19 -4.94 -7.51
N ALA A 40 0.88 -5.19 -6.24
CA ALA A 40 0.16 -4.23 -5.39
C ALA A 40 0.51 -4.38 -3.91
N THR A 41 0.41 -3.28 -3.16
CA THR A 41 0.53 -3.25 -1.70
C THR A 41 -0.39 -2.18 -1.12
N PHE A 42 -0.84 -2.40 0.11
CA PHE A 42 -1.60 -1.44 0.90
C PHE A 42 -1.20 -1.61 2.36
N ASN A 43 -1.08 -0.49 3.07
CA ASN A 43 -0.71 -0.42 4.47
C ASN A 43 -1.58 0.64 5.13
N PHE A 44 -1.88 0.43 6.42
CA PHE A 44 -2.64 1.36 7.24
C PHE A 44 -1.78 1.74 8.45
N GLY A 45 -1.95 2.96 8.98
CA GLY A 45 -1.21 3.43 10.16
C GLY A 45 0.28 3.65 9.87
N THR A 46 0.58 4.16 8.69
CA THR A 46 1.94 4.49 8.21
C THR A 46 2.22 5.97 8.37
N ASN A 47 3.49 6.33 8.59
CA ASN A 47 3.88 7.72 8.69
C ASN A 47 4.49 8.24 7.36
N PRO A 48 4.53 9.56 7.16
CA PRO A 48 5.13 10.17 5.98
C PRO A 48 6.52 9.64 5.62
N TRP A 49 7.37 9.42 6.63
CA TRP A 49 8.72 8.91 6.42
C TRP A 49 8.77 7.43 6.00
N ASP A 50 7.74 6.64 6.32
CA ASP A 50 7.69 5.21 5.94
C ASP A 50 7.43 5.04 4.43
N VAL A 51 6.82 6.03 3.79
CA VAL A 51 6.37 5.94 2.38
C VAL A 51 7.10 6.88 1.43
N ALA A 52 7.73 7.96 1.93
CA ALA A 52 8.32 9.00 1.08
C ALA A 52 9.34 8.48 0.06
N ALA A 53 10.31 7.68 0.50
CA ALA A 53 11.31 7.13 -0.40
C ALA A 53 10.69 6.06 -1.34
N GLY A 54 9.86 5.18 -0.78
CA GLY A 54 9.25 4.08 -1.53
C GLY A 54 8.29 4.56 -2.62
N SER A 55 7.46 5.57 -2.33
CA SER A 55 6.52 6.13 -3.30
C SER A 55 7.25 6.77 -4.48
N TYR A 56 8.39 7.46 -4.23
CA TYR A 56 9.22 8.01 -5.28
C TYR A 56 9.86 6.93 -6.16
N LEU A 57 10.38 5.84 -5.55
CA LEU A 57 10.90 4.69 -6.29
C LEU A 57 9.82 4.05 -7.18
N VAL A 58 8.62 3.87 -6.66
CA VAL A 58 7.49 3.32 -7.43
C VAL A 58 7.16 4.22 -8.63
N LYS A 59 7.17 5.55 -8.46
CA LYS A 59 6.95 6.48 -9.56
C LYS A 59 8.03 6.39 -10.64
N LEU A 60 9.30 6.30 -10.24
CA LEU A 60 10.41 6.12 -11.18
C LEU A 60 10.33 4.80 -11.95
N ALA A 61 9.82 3.74 -11.32
CA ALA A 61 9.54 2.46 -11.96
C ALA A 61 8.30 2.48 -12.87
N GLY A 62 7.60 3.61 -13.00
CA GLY A 62 6.38 3.76 -13.81
C GLY A 62 5.09 3.34 -13.09
N GLY A 63 5.17 3.01 -11.81
CA GLY A 63 4.03 2.69 -10.96
C GLY A 63 3.30 3.94 -10.45
N ARG A 64 2.26 3.70 -9.63
CA ARG A 64 1.47 4.76 -9.00
C ARG A 64 1.38 4.52 -7.50
N TYR A 65 1.63 5.56 -6.73
CA TYR A 65 1.35 5.60 -5.30
C TYR A 65 0.12 6.47 -5.07
N ARG A 66 -0.85 5.96 -4.30
CA ARG A 66 -2.07 6.68 -3.93
C ARG A 66 -2.13 6.80 -2.42
N ALA A 67 -2.07 8.04 -1.93
CA ALA A 67 -2.30 8.36 -0.54
C ALA A 67 -3.80 8.36 -0.28
N TYR A 68 -4.20 7.79 0.84
CA TYR A 68 -5.56 7.85 1.36
C TYR A 68 -5.47 8.50 2.75
N ALA A 69 -6.56 9.14 3.17
CA ALA A 69 -6.78 9.54 4.56
C ALA A 69 -8.28 9.46 4.84
N ASP A 70 -8.64 8.88 6.00
CA ASP A 70 -10.04 8.65 6.40
C ASP A 70 -10.87 7.90 5.35
N GLY A 71 -10.24 7.00 4.58
CA GLY A 71 -10.89 6.24 3.51
C GLY A 71 -11.11 6.99 2.20
N HIS A 72 -10.59 8.22 2.08
CA HIS A 72 -10.68 9.05 0.89
C HIS A 72 -9.30 9.24 0.26
N GLU A 73 -9.21 9.10 -1.07
CA GLU A 73 -7.96 9.38 -1.79
C GLU A 73 -7.58 10.86 -1.64
N GLN A 74 -6.30 11.13 -1.42
CA GLN A 74 -5.75 12.47 -1.18
C GLN A 74 -4.83 12.90 -2.34
N PRO A 75 -5.38 13.29 -3.50
CA PRO A 75 -4.58 13.61 -4.68
C PRO A 75 -3.80 14.94 -4.58
N GLU A 76 -4.22 15.87 -3.71
CA GLU A 76 -3.65 17.23 -3.64
C GLU A 76 -2.57 17.43 -2.56
N ARG A 77 -2.43 16.49 -1.61
CA ARG A 77 -1.34 16.54 -0.62
C ARG A 77 -0.11 15.86 -1.22
N GLY A 78 1.03 16.55 -1.21
CA GLY A 78 2.28 16.04 -1.78
C GLY A 78 2.58 14.62 -1.29
N ASP A 79 2.58 13.69 -2.24
CA ASP A 79 2.86 12.24 -2.21
C ASP A 79 2.84 11.51 -0.85
N PHE A 80 3.70 11.90 0.08
CA PHE A 80 3.94 11.20 1.34
C PHE A 80 3.41 11.95 2.56
N LEU A 81 2.80 13.11 2.43
CA LEU A 81 2.42 13.97 3.56
C LEU A 81 1.14 13.55 4.28
N ALA A 82 0.43 12.54 3.77
CA ALA A 82 -0.71 11.92 4.43
C ALA A 82 -0.82 10.46 3.99
N PRO A 83 0.10 9.58 4.39
CA PRO A 83 -0.16 8.16 4.34
C PRO A 83 -1.22 7.82 5.39
N ASP A 84 -2.14 6.92 5.06
CA ASP A 84 -3.16 6.38 5.98
C ASP A 84 -2.56 5.91 7.31
#